data_AF-A0A914VBP2-F1
#
_entry.id   AF-A0A914VBP2-F1
#
_cell.length_a   1.000
_cell.length_b   1.000
_cell.length_c   1.000
_cell.angle_alpha   90.00
_cell.angle_beta   90.00
_cell.angle_gamma   90.00
#
_symmetry.space_group_name_H-M   'P 1'
#
loop_
_entity.id
_entity.type
_entity.pdbx_description
1 polymer ?
#
loop_
_entity_poly.entity_id
_entity_poly.type
_entity_poly.pdbx_seq_one_letter_code
_entity_poly.pdbx_strand_id
1 'polypeptide(L)'
;ACIDQGGPNLGEWARADDYSHDIVKDLNNWVSGWTDWNIALNMQGGPNWVNNVVDAPILIDASKGEFYKQPMYYIMGHFSKFIRPNSVRVGLTMASTDQVAGVAFVTPTNQRVLVVRNSNLFETDELMITIPDRPGQVLRVTLEPETIATIVWN
;
A
#
# COMPACT_ATOMS: atom_id res chain seq x y z
N ALA A 1 1.32 -12.20 1.47
CA ALA A 1 -0.08 -12.28 1.95
C ALA A 1 -0.52 -13.72 2.25
N CYS A 2 -0.09 -14.28 3.38
CA CYS A 2 -0.61 -15.54 3.94
C CYS A 2 -0.84 -15.36 5.46
N ILE A 3 -1.30 -14.16 5.86
CA ILE A 3 -1.32 -13.71 7.27
C ILE A 3 -2.76 -13.66 7.83
N ASP A 4 -3.78 -14.08 7.08
CA ASP A 4 -5.18 -13.99 7.51
C ASP A 4 -5.68 -15.25 8.26
N GLN A 5 -4.96 -15.68 9.29
CA GLN A 5 -5.46 -16.70 10.22
C GLN A 5 -6.57 -16.07 11.07
N GLY A 6 -7.84 -16.26 10.69
CA GLY A 6 -8.99 -15.86 11.51
C GLY A 6 -10.19 -15.24 10.79
N GLY A 7 -10.16 -15.11 9.46
CA GLY A 7 -11.24 -14.49 8.69
C GLY A 7 -11.29 -12.95 8.83
N PRO A 8 -12.40 -12.30 8.42
CA PRO A 8 -12.47 -10.85 8.35
C PRO A 8 -12.41 -10.14 9.71
N ASN A 9 -11.70 -9.01 9.75
CA ASN A 9 -11.63 -8.12 10.91
C ASN A 9 -11.79 -6.69 10.39
N LEU A 10 -12.93 -6.06 10.73
CA LEU A 10 -13.33 -4.79 10.15
C LEU A 10 -12.44 -3.66 10.65
N GLY A 11 -11.81 -2.93 9.72
CA GLY A 11 -11.00 -1.77 10.03
C GLY A 11 -9.60 -2.07 10.57
N GLU A 12 -9.15 -3.34 10.50
CA GLU A 12 -7.84 -3.74 11.02
C GLU A 12 -6.68 -3.08 10.25
N TRP A 13 -5.94 -2.21 10.93
CA TRP A 13 -4.82 -1.50 10.31
C TRP A 13 -3.58 -2.38 10.11
N ALA A 14 -3.33 -3.36 10.99
CA ALA A 14 -2.18 -4.25 10.86
C ALA A 14 -2.18 -4.99 9.51
N ARG A 15 -3.37 -5.38 9.00
CA ARG A 15 -3.52 -5.98 7.66
C ARG A 15 -3.20 -4.99 6.54
N ALA A 16 -3.57 -3.72 6.72
CA ALA A 16 -3.20 -2.66 5.80
C ALA A 16 -1.67 -2.49 5.76
N ASP A 17 -1.03 -2.50 6.92
CA ASP A 17 0.41 -2.39 7.05
C ASP A 17 1.13 -3.56 6.38
N ASP A 18 0.66 -4.80 6.59
CA ASP A 18 1.17 -6.01 5.93
C ASP A 18 1.09 -5.91 4.40
N TYR A 19 -0.05 -5.45 3.85
CA TYR A 19 -0.19 -5.24 2.40
C TYR A 19 0.80 -4.21 1.89
N SER A 20 0.98 -3.11 2.61
CA SER A 20 1.91 -2.04 2.20
C SER A 20 3.36 -2.53 2.25
N HIS A 21 3.71 -3.31 3.28
CA HIS A 21 5.02 -3.91 3.45
C HIS A 21 5.32 -4.87 2.29
N ASP A 22 4.43 -5.84 2.04
CA ASP A 22 4.59 -6.85 1.00
C ASP A 22 4.72 -6.20 -0.38
N ILE A 23 3.83 -5.27 -0.75
CA ILE A 23 3.87 -4.62 -2.07
C ILE A 23 5.16 -3.82 -2.24
N VAL A 24 5.57 -3.02 -1.25
CA VAL A 24 6.83 -2.25 -1.33
C VAL A 24 8.03 -3.18 -1.45
N LYS A 25 8.07 -4.24 -0.64
CA LYS A 25 9.15 -5.22 -0.65
C LYS A 25 9.23 -5.95 -1.99
N ASP A 26 8.13 -6.45 -2.52
CA ASP A 26 8.08 -7.16 -3.79
C ASP A 26 8.55 -6.27 -4.94
N LEU A 27 8.04 -5.03 -5.03
CA LEU A 27 8.44 -4.07 -6.06
C LEU A 27 9.91 -3.67 -5.96
N ASN A 28 10.46 -3.59 -4.75
CA ASN A 28 11.89 -3.36 -4.53
C ASN A 28 12.75 -4.59 -4.85
N ASN A 29 12.14 -5.77 -4.97
CA ASN A 29 12.79 -7.05 -5.31
C ASN A 29 12.35 -7.58 -6.69
N TRP A 30 12.16 -6.67 -7.66
CA TRP A 30 12.00 -6.96 -9.09
C TRP A 30 10.68 -7.64 -9.50
N VAL A 31 9.70 -7.72 -8.60
CA VAL A 31 8.35 -8.15 -8.98
C VAL A 31 7.71 -7.09 -9.88
N SER A 32 7.09 -7.51 -10.97
CA SER A 32 6.51 -6.61 -11.99
C SER A 32 5.03 -6.28 -11.75
N GLY A 33 4.38 -6.95 -10.82
CA GLY A 33 2.98 -6.72 -10.46
C GLY A 33 2.57 -7.52 -9.23
N TRP A 34 1.55 -7.04 -8.53
CA TRP A 34 1.03 -7.65 -7.31
C TRP A 34 -0.49 -7.84 -7.46
N THR A 35 -0.99 -9.03 -7.13
CA THR A 35 -2.40 -9.40 -7.32
C THR A 35 -2.97 -9.89 -6.01
N ASP A 36 -4.07 -9.26 -5.59
CA ASP A 36 -4.82 -9.70 -4.42
C ASP A 36 -5.62 -10.97 -4.70
N TRP A 37 -6.08 -11.64 -3.66
CA TRP A 37 -6.77 -12.92 -3.75
C TRP A 37 -8.27 -12.79 -4.08
N ASN A 38 -9.12 -12.54 -3.08
CA ASN A 38 -10.55 -12.37 -3.28
C ASN A 38 -10.89 -10.88 -3.37
N ILE A 39 -11.48 -10.45 -4.49
CA ILE A 39 -11.90 -9.04 -4.67
C ILE A 39 -12.89 -8.61 -3.58
N ALA A 40 -13.82 -9.51 -3.22
CA ALA A 40 -14.76 -9.30 -2.14
C ALA A 40 -15.17 -10.63 -1.50
N LEU A 41 -15.51 -10.59 -0.21
CA LEU A 41 -16.07 -11.71 0.55
C LEU A 41 -17.28 -11.26 1.36
N ASN A 42 -18.03 -12.20 1.92
CA ASN A 42 -19.05 -11.87 2.91
C ASN A 42 -18.41 -11.52 4.27
N MET A 43 -19.23 -11.09 5.22
CA MET A 43 -18.80 -10.72 6.58
C MET A 43 -18.13 -11.86 7.38
N GLN A 44 -18.16 -13.10 6.88
CA GLN A 44 -17.53 -14.28 7.49
C GLN A 44 -16.30 -14.76 6.71
N GLY A 45 -15.89 -14.08 5.64
CA GLY A 45 -14.69 -14.44 4.88
C GLY A 45 -14.90 -15.56 3.87
N GLY A 46 -16.14 -15.76 3.45
CA GLY A 46 -16.54 -16.79 2.49
C GLY A 46 -17.44 -16.24 1.39
N PRO A 47 -18.19 -17.12 0.69
CA PRO A 47 -18.33 -18.56 0.96
C PRO A 47 -17.05 -19.36 0.63
N ASN A 48 -16.73 -20.36 1.45
CA ASN A 48 -15.64 -21.29 1.20
C ASN A 48 -16.06 -22.70 1.64
N TRP A 49 -16.00 -23.69 0.73
CA TRP A 49 -16.56 -25.03 0.96
C TRP A 49 -15.82 -25.87 2.02
N VAL A 50 -14.55 -25.59 2.28
CA VAL A 50 -13.75 -26.24 3.35
C VAL A 50 -13.64 -25.38 4.60
N ASN A 51 -14.40 -24.28 4.69
CA ASN A 51 -14.31 -23.30 5.78
C ASN A 51 -12.91 -22.69 5.96
N ASN A 52 -12.11 -22.62 4.88
CA ASN A 52 -10.85 -21.88 4.87
C ASN A 52 -11.13 -20.39 4.65
N VAL A 53 -11.58 -19.72 5.71
CA VAL A 53 -11.98 -18.31 5.68
C VAL A 53 -10.77 -17.39 5.76
N VAL A 54 -10.82 -16.31 4.99
CA VAL A 54 -9.78 -15.26 4.94
C VAL A 54 -10.45 -13.89 4.93
N ASP A 55 -9.68 -12.82 5.01
CA ASP A 55 -10.19 -11.46 4.78
C ASP A 55 -10.18 -11.10 3.29
N ALA A 56 -10.80 -9.98 2.95
CA ALA A 56 -10.73 -9.36 1.63
C ALA A 56 -10.77 -7.84 1.76
N PRO A 57 -10.20 -7.07 0.81
CA PRO A 57 -10.30 -5.62 0.81
C PRO A 57 -11.73 -5.06 0.79
N ILE A 58 -12.70 -5.86 0.32
CA ILE A 58 -14.12 -5.50 0.32
C ILE A 58 -14.91 -6.60 1.02
N LEU A 59 -15.74 -6.20 2.00
CA LEU A 59 -16.68 -7.10 2.67
C LEU A 59 -18.10 -6.70 2.34
N ILE A 60 -18.95 -7.67 2.02
CA ILE A 60 -20.34 -7.46 1.61
C ILE A 60 -21.28 -7.93 2.72
N ASP A 61 -22.14 -7.02 3.20
CA ASP A 61 -23.26 -7.33 4.08
C ASP A 61 -24.56 -7.34 3.28
N ALA A 62 -24.90 -8.52 2.76
CA ALA A 62 -26.09 -8.71 1.94
C ALA A 62 -27.40 -8.46 2.71
N SER A 63 -27.39 -8.55 4.05
CA SER A 63 -28.58 -8.30 4.87
C SER A 63 -28.94 -6.81 4.91
N LYS A 64 -27.94 -5.93 4.77
CA LYS A 64 -28.10 -4.48 4.72
C LYS A 64 -28.06 -3.91 3.31
N GLY A 65 -27.59 -4.68 2.33
CA GLY A 65 -27.34 -4.19 0.98
C GLY A 65 -26.16 -3.22 0.91
N GLU A 66 -25.16 -3.41 1.79
CA GLU A 66 -24.00 -2.54 1.95
C GLU A 66 -22.69 -3.30 1.71
N PHE A 67 -21.60 -2.55 1.48
CA PHE A 67 -20.26 -3.09 1.48
C PHE A 67 -19.29 -2.17 2.23
N TYR A 68 -18.27 -2.77 2.81
CA TYR A 68 -17.24 -2.10 3.59
C TYR A 68 -15.91 -2.19 2.84
N LYS A 69 -15.26 -1.06 2.65
CA LYS A 69 -13.91 -0.97 2.08
C LYS A 69 -12.93 -1.00 3.25
N GLN A 70 -12.21 -2.09 3.37
CA GLN A 70 -11.22 -2.31 4.43
C GLN A 70 -9.99 -1.42 4.22
N PRO A 71 -9.16 -1.17 5.25
CA PRO A 71 -7.88 -0.49 5.10
C PRO A 71 -7.02 -1.01 3.93
N MET A 72 -6.96 -2.34 3.74
CA MET A 72 -6.27 -3.00 2.62
C MET A 72 -6.69 -2.47 1.23
N TYR A 73 -7.97 -2.13 1.05
CA TYR A 73 -8.46 -1.53 -0.21
C TYR A 73 -7.74 -0.21 -0.51
N TYR A 74 -7.58 0.64 0.51
CA TYR A 74 -6.94 1.94 0.36
C TYR A 74 -5.45 1.78 0.11
N ILE A 75 -4.80 0.83 0.77
CA ILE A 75 -3.40 0.47 0.54
C ILE A 75 -3.18 0.06 -0.92
N MET A 76 -3.99 -0.86 -1.46
CA MET A 76 -3.94 -1.21 -2.88
C MET A 76 -4.16 0.01 -3.79
N GLY A 77 -5.00 0.95 -3.37
CA GLY A 77 -5.23 2.22 -4.04
C GLY A 77 -3.99 3.10 -4.15
N HIS A 78 -3.14 3.16 -3.11
CA HIS A 78 -1.88 3.93 -3.12
C HIS A 78 -0.90 3.48 -4.21
N PHE A 79 -1.00 2.23 -4.67
CA PHE A 79 -0.20 1.70 -5.78
C PHE A 79 -1.00 1.72 -7.09
N SER A 80 -2.12 0.99 -7.15
CA SER A 80 -2.85 0.72 -8.40
C SER A 80 -3.42 1.97 -9.09
N LYS A 81 -3.77 3.01 -8.32
CA LYS A 81 -4.31 4.26 -8.86
C LYS A 81 -3.22 5.12 -9.51
N PHE A 82 -2.00 5.08 -8.99
CA PHE A 82 -0.93 6.01 -9.32
C PHE A 82 0.18 5.38 -10.17
N ILE A 83 0.37 4.07 -10.09
CA ILE A 83 1.36 3.31 -10.85
C ILE A 83 0.61 2.54 -11.95
N ARG A 84 0.43 3.18 -13.11
CA ARG A 84 -0.26 2.58 -14.26
C ARG A 84 0.64 1.58 -15.00
N PRO A 85 0.07 0.64 -15.78
CA PRO A 85 0.87 -0.26 -16.61
C PRO A 85 1.93 0.48 -17.42
N ASN A 86 3.10 -0.14 -17.58
CA ASN A 86 4.31 0.43 -18.21
C ASN A 86 5.02 1.54 -17.42
N SER A 87 4.64 1.78 -16.16
CA SER A 87 5.49 2.58 -15.27
C SER A 87 6.80 1.83 -14.97
N VAL A 88 7.90 2.57 -14.87
CA VAL A 88 9.24 2.02 -14.67
C VAL A 88 9.70 2.35 -13.25
N ARG A 89 10.08 1.33 -12.47
CA ARG A 89 10.68 1.54 -11.15
C ARG A 89 12.04 2.22 -11.32
N VAL A 90 12.28 3.27 -10.55
CA VAL A 90 13.57 3.98 -10.52
C VAL A 90 14.27 3.75 -9.17
N GLY A 91 15.58 4.04 -9.13
CA GLY A 91 16.35 3.95 -7.90
C GLY A 91 15.82 4.91 -6.84
N LEU A 92 15.74 4.43 -5.60
CA LEU A 92 15.37 5.21 -4.43
C LEU A 92 16.42 4.95 -3.34
N THR A 93 17.13 5.99 -2.94
CA THR A 93 18.07 5.95 -1.83
C THR A 93 17.43 6.66 -0.64
N MET A 94 17.26 5.95 0.47
CA MET A 94 16.73 6.50 1.71
C MET A 94 17.79 6.34 2.81
N ALA A 95 17.91 7.33 3.68
CA ALA A 95 18.63 7.17 4.94
C ALA A 95 17.78 6.21 5.80
N SER A 96 18.12 4.93 5.74
CA SER A 96 17.28 3.81 6.19
C SER A 96 16.89 3.93 7.67
N THR A 97 15.60 3.82 7.96
CA THR A 97 15.07 3.26 9.20
C THR A 97 14.29 1.99 8.82
N ASP A 98 14.29 0.96 9.67
CA ASP A 98 13.56 -0.28 9.36
C ASP A 98 12.04 -0.06 9.27
N GLN A 99 11.53 1.05 9.85
CA GLN A 99 10.12 1.40 9.90
C GLN A 99 9.63 2.22 8.69
N VAL A 100 10.51 2.93 7.98
CA VAL A 100 10.13 3.74 6.82
C VAL A 100 10.67 3.14 5.54
N ALA A 101 9.76 2.76 4.65
CA ALA A 101 10.10 2.14 3.38
C ALA A 101 9.28 2.74 2.24
N GLY A 102 9.83 2.75 1.04
CA GLY A 102 9.12 3.26 -0.12
C GLY A 102 9.61 2.67 -1.43
N VAL A 103 8.92 3.05 -2.50
CA VAL A 103 9.25 2.69 -3.87
C VAL A 103 8.91 3.85 -4.79
N ALA A 104 9.79 4.10 -5.77
CA ALA A 104 9.66 5.20 -6.71
C ALA A 104 9.50 4.71 -8.16
N PHE A 105 8.65 5.40 -8.92
CA PHE A 105 8.35 5.10 -10.31
C PHE A 105 8.34 6.35 -11.18
N VAL A 106 8.61 6.15 -12.48
CA VAL A 106 8.27 7.11 -13.54
C VAL A 106 7.16 6.49 -14.39
N THR A 107 6.04 7.20 -14.54
CA THR A 107 4.89 6.74 -15.32
C THR A 107 5.10 6.97 -16.82
N PRO A 108 4.29 6.36 -17.69
CA PRO A 108 4.34 6.61 -19.14
C PRO A 108 4.10 8.06 -19.55
N THR A 109 3.49 8.87 -18.68
CA THR A 109 3.27 10.30 -18.89
C THR A 109 4.40 11.16 -18.32
N ASN A 110 5.57 10.57 -18.01
CA ASN A 110 6.73 11.21 -17.39
C ASN A 110 6.47 11.82 -16.01
N GLN A 111 5.46 11.34 -15.29
CA GLN A 111 5.20 11.75 -13.91
C GLN A 111 6.01 10.87 -12.95
N ARG A 112 6.52 11.47 -11.88
CA ARG A 112 7.18 10.75 -10.79
C ARG A 112 6.20 10.45 -9.69
N VAL A 113 6.27 9.22 -9.19
CA VAL A 113 5.43 8.71 -8.12
C VAL A 113 6.32 8.09 -7.06
N LEU A 114 6.19 8.54 -5.82
CA LEU A 114 6.78 7.91 -4.65
C LEU A 114 5.66 7.41 -3.76
N VAL A 115 5.64 6.11 -3.49
CA VAL A 115 4.82 5.54 -2.42
C VAL A 115 5.73 5.27 -1.24
N VAL A 116 5.38 5.79 -0.07
CA VAL A 116 6.15 5.64 1.17
C VAL A 116 5.22 5.27 2.32
N ARG A 117 5.66 4.36 3.17
CA ARG A 117 4.97 3.94 4.41
C ARG A 117 5.83 4.26 5.63
N ASN A 118 5.18 4.61 6.73
CA ASN A 118 5.73 4.68 8.07
C ASN A 118 4.97 3.66 8.94
N SER A 119 5.66 2.60 9.38
CA SER A 119 5.10 1.58 10.29
C SER A 119 5.55 1.76 11.74
N ASN A 120 6.08 2.93 12.08
CA ASN A 120 6.24 3.29 13.47
C ASN A 120 4.86 3.49 14.10
N LEU A 121 4.69 2.99 15.33
CA LEU A 121 3.43 3.09 16.08
C LEU A 121 3.25 4.44 16.76
N PHE A 122 4.34 5.19 16.97
CA PHE A 122 4.32 6.40 17.81
C PHE A 122 5.11 7.57 17.26
N GLU A 123 6.07 7.32 16.36
CA GLU A 123 6.99 8.35 15.87
C GLU A 123 6.61 8.83 14.47
N THR A 124 6.56 10.15 14.34
CA THR A 124 6.45 10.85 13.07
C THR A 124 7.83 10.96 12.44
N ASP A 125 7.92 10.72 11.13
CA ASP A 125 9.14 10.89 10.34
C ASP A 125 9.03 12.08 9.39
N GLU A 126 10.13 12.80 9.18
CA GLU A 126 10.22 13.87 8.19
C GLU A 126 11.03 13.40 6.98
N LEU A 127 10.35 13.19 5.86
CA LEU A 127 10.98 12.82 4.61
C LEU A 127 11.36 14.07 3.80
N MET A 128 12.64 14.15 3.47
CA MET A 128 13.21 15.20 2.61
C MET A 128 13.56 14.61 1.24
N ILE A 129 12.71 14.83 0.25
CA ILE A 129 12.87 14.28 -1.10
C ILE A 129 13.64 15.29 -1.95
N THR A 130 14.86 14.92 -2.33
CA THR A 130 15.66 15.69 -3.29
C THR A 130 15.30 15.24 -4.71
N ILE A 131 15.08 16.19 -5.61
CA ILE A 131 14.76 15.93 -7.01
C ILE A 131 16.05 16.14 -7.82
N PRO A 132 16.72 15.07 -8.34
CA PRO A 132 18.06 15.19 -8.94
C PRO A 132 18.14 16.19 -10.10
N ASP A 133 17.07 16.31 -10.87
CA ASP A 133 16.92 17.18 -12.03
C ASP A 133 16.47 18.61 -11.69
N ARG A 134 16.23 18.92 -10.40
CA ARG A 134 15.95 20.27 -9.91
C ARG A 134 16.83 20.59 -8.70
N PRO A 135 18.13 20.89 -8.91
CA PRO A 135 19.05 21.18 -7.82
C PRO A 135 18.53 22.31 -6.92
N GLY A 136 18.52 22.07 -5.61
CA GLY A 136 18.02 23.03 -4.61
C GLY A 136 16.52 22.94 -4.31
N GLN A 137 15.73 22.19 -5.08
CA GLN A 137 14.34 21.91 -4.72
C GLN A 137 14.26 20.65 -3.85
N VAL A 138 13.58 20.79 -2.70
CA VAL A 138 13.32 19.69 -1.76
C VAL A 138 11.84 19.67 -1.45
N LEU A 139 11.21 18.51 -1.62
CA LEU A 139 9.86 18.28 -1.10
C LEU A 139 9.98 17.78 0.33
N ARG A 140 9.29 18.45 1.25
CA ARG A 140 9.20 18.03 2.65
C ARG A 140 7.86 17.34 2.87
N VAL A 141 7.89 16.13 3.40
CA VAL A 141 6.70 15.34 3.68
C VAL A 141 6.81 14.83 5.10
N THR A 142 5.83 15.19 5.93
CA THR A 142 5.68 14.64 7.27
C THR A 142 4.88 13.34 7.16
N LEU A 143 5.42 12.25 7.70
CA LEU A 143 4.81 10.94 7.76
C LEU A 143 4.43 10.64 9.21
N GLU A 144 3.17 10.81 9.53
CA GLU A 144 2.64 10.43 10.86
C GLU A 144 2.83 8.94 11.12
N PRO A 145 2.73 8.49 12.39
CA PRO A 145 2.72 7.07 12.70
C PRO A 145 1.67 6.32 11.89
N GLU A 146 1.92 5.04 11.63
CA GLU A 146 0.96 4.13 10.98
C GLU A 146 0.35 4.73 9.69
N THR A 147 1.18 5.22 8.78
CA THR A 147 0.73 5.99 7.61
C THR A 147 1.30 5.44 6.31
N ILE A 148 0.53 5.58 5.22
CA ILE A 148 1.01 5.45 3.85
C ILE A 148 0.71 6.76 3.09
N ALA A 149 1.67 7.21 2.29
CA ALA A 149 1.54 8.40 1.46
C ALA A 149 1.97 8.10 0.01
N THR A 150 1.23 8.66 -0.95
CA THR A 150 1.63 8.67 -2.35
C THR A 150 1.86 10.10 -2.80
N ILE A 151 3.12 10.42 -3.11
CA ILE A 151 3.56 11.73 -3.56
C ILE A 151 3.76 11.68 -5.06
N VAL A 152 3.20 12.67 -5.75
CA VAL A 152 3.16 12.72 -7.21
C VAL A 152 3.64 14.08 -7.68
N TRP A 153 4.62 14.11 -8.58
CA TRP A 153 5.17 15.35 -9.14
C TRP A 153 5.69 15.17 -10.56
N ASN A 154 5.88 16.29 -11.25
CA ASN A 154 6.54 16.35 -12.56
C ASN A 154 7.96 16.85 -12.37
#